data_AF-A0A6A7N1E5-F1
#
_entry.id   AF-A0A6A7N1E5-F1
#
_cell.length_a   1.000
_cell.length_b   1.000
_cell.length_c   1.000
_cell.angle_alpha   90.00
_cell.angle_beta   90.00
_cell.angle_gamma   90.00
#
_symmetry.space_group_name_H-M   'P 1'
#
loop_
_entity.id
_entity.type
_entity.pdbx_description
1 polymer ?
#
loop_
_entity_poly.entity_id
_entity_poly.type
_entity_poly.pdbx_seq_one_letter_code
_entity_poly.pdbx_strand_id
1 'polypeptide(L)'
;MAKKLKQNGDQQTADVVRMSSQEIWQAGLSAFAKAQEEEGKFFSMQLFEERVLRALSSIGVPTSQEVAALNRRIDELTRQVAALSGKPAAVKKPAAVKAQAKPVARARAKTAAK
;
A
#
# COMPACT_ATOMS: atom_id res chain seq x y z
N MET A 1 65.92 -3.96 7.34
CA MET A 1 64.96 -5.03 7.73
C MET A 1 63.59 -4.50 8.20
N ALA A 2 63.45 -3.22 8.58
CA ALA A 2 62.18 -2.67 9.07
C ALA A 2 61.04 -2.57 8.02
N LYS A 3 61.35 -2.41 6.72
CA LYS A 3 60.34 -2.22 5.68
C LYS A 3 59.47 -3.46 5.39
N LYS A 4 60.02 -4.67 5.62
CA LYS A 4 59.35 -5.94 5.32
C LYS A 4 58.31 -6.32 6.39
N LEU A 5 58.52 -5.88 7.64
CA LEU A 5 57.57 -6.11 8.74
C LEU A 5 56.27 -5.31 8.56
N LYS A 6 56.35 -4.08 8.02
CA LYS A 6 55.17 -3.24 7.80
C LYS A 6 54.34 -3.69 6.60
N GLN A 7 54.99 -4.09 5.50
CA GLN A 7 54.32 -4.62 4.31
C GLN A 7 53.47 -5.87 4.61
N ASN A 8 53.95 -6.75 5.49
CA ASN A 8 53.19 -7.93 5.90
C ASN A 8 51.90 -7.58 6.66
N GLY A 9 51.93 -6.54 7.51
CA GLY A 9 50.74 -6.09 8.24
C GLY A 9 49.67 -5.49 7.34
N ASP A 10 50.05 -4.69 6.35
CA ASP A 10 49.14 -4.13 5.34
C ASP A 10 48.56 -5.22 4.41
N GLN A 11 49.31 -6.30 4.19
CA GLN A 11 48.85 -7.43 3.38
C GLN A 11 47.84 -8.31 4.15
N GLN A 12 48.04 -8.45 5.48
CA GLN A 12 47.08 -9.15 6.34
C GLN A 12 45.76 -8.38 6.50
N THR A 13 45.80 -7.05 6.59
CA THR A 13 44.56 -6.24 6.62
C THR A 13 43.82 -6.30 5.28
N ALA A 14 44.54 -6.25 4.16
CA ALA A 14 43.94 -6.40 2.83
C ALA A 14 43.26 -7.77 2.63
N ASP A 15 43.81 -8.83 3.22
CA ASP A 15 43.25 -10.18 3.16
C ASP A 15 41.96 -10.31 3.99
N VAL A 16 41.96 -9.78 5.21
CA VAL A 16 40.77 -9.74 6.08
C VAL A 16 39.62 -8.95 5.46
N VAL A 17 39.93 -7.82 4.82
CA VAL A 17 38.91 -7.00 4.11
C VAL A 17 38.35 -7.75 2.90
N ARG A 18 39.18 -8.51 2.17
CA ARG A 18 38.70 -9.36 1.06
C ARG A 18 37.80 -10.48 1.53
N MET A 19 38.20 -11.20 2.58
CA MET A 19 37.38 -12.26 3.17
C MET A 19 36.05 -11.70 3.69
N SER A 20 36.07 -10.60 4.45
CA SER A 20 34.83 -9.97 4.95
C SER A 20 33.92 -9.46 3.83
N SER A 21 34.48 -8.88 2.77
CA SER A 21 33.69 -8.44 1.61
C SER A 21 33.05 -9.62 0.88
N GLN A 22 33.77 -10.74 0.77
CA GLN A 22 33.24 -11.97 0.20
C GLN A 22 32.11 -12.54 1.07
N GLU A 23 32.25 -12.55 2.38
CA GLU A 23 31.20 -12.96 3.31
C GLU A 23 29.95 -12.07 3.19
N ILE A 24 30.13 -10.74 3.14
CA ILE A 24 29.02 -9.79 2.95
C ILE A 24 28.35 -10.00 1.58
N TRP A 25 29.15 -10.28 0.55
CA TRP A 25 28.62 -10.53 -0.78
C TRP A 25 27.85 -11.86 -0.85
N GLN A 26 28.38 -12.92 -0.25
CA GLN A 26 27.68 -14.21 -0.14
C GLN A 26 26.41 -14.11 0.70
N ALA A 27 26.44 -13.35 1.80
CA ALA A 27 25.26 -13.03 2.59
C ALA A 27 24.23 -12.24 1.76
N GLY A 28 24.68 -11.29 0.93
CA GLY A 28 23.82 -10.57 0.01
C GLY A 28 23.17 -11.47 -1.04
N LEU A 29 23.94 -12.38 -1.66
CA LEU A 29 23.42 -13.33 -2.66
C LEU A 29 22.47 -14.35 -2.05
N SER A 30 22.73 -14.82 -0.84
CA SER A 30 21.84 -15.75 -0.15
C SER A 30 20.56 -15.08 0.33
N ALA A 31 20.61 -13.83 0.81
CA ALA A 31 19.43 -13.03 1.13
C ALA A 31 18.59 -12.73 -0.13
N PHE A 32 19.24 -12.43 -1.26
CA PHE A 32 18.57 -12.22 -2.54
C PHE A 32 17.92 -13.49 -3.07
N ALA A 33 18.61 -14.63 -3.03
CA ALA A 33 18.04 -15.92 -3.43
C ALA A 33 16.79 -16.26 -2.59
N LYS A 34 16.85 -16.03 -1.28
CA LYS A 34 15.71 -16.23 -0.37
C LYS A 34 14.52 -15.33 -0.70
N ALA A 35 14.76 -14.09 -1.10
CA ALA A 35 13.71 -13.18 -1.54
C ALA A 35 13.07 -13.63 -2.86
N GLN A 36 13.85 -14.13 -3.83
CA GLN A 36 13.34 -14.66 -5.09
C GLN A 36 12.43 -15.88 -4.89
N GLU A 37 12.77 -16.77 -3.94
CA GLU A 37 11.93 -17.92 -3.59
C GLU A 37 10.60 -17.49 -2.94
N GLU A 38 10.64 -16.49 -2.04
CA GLU A 38 9.41 -15.92 -1.48
C GLU A 38 8.56 -15.26 -2.56
N GLU A 39 9.14 -14.40 -3.41
CA GLU A 39 8.43 -13.74 -4.50
C GLU A 39 7.75 -14.77 -5.42
N GLY A 40 8.47 -15.80 -5.87
CA GLY A 40 7.90 -16.86 -6.71
C GLY A 40 6.71 -17.58 -6.04
N LYS A 41 6.73 -17.73 -4.72
CA LYS A 41 5.65 -18.33 -3.94
C LYS A 41 4.43 -17.41 -3.83
N PHE A 42 4.64 -16.11 -3.58
CA PHE A 42 3.56 -15.12 -3.57
C PHE A 42 2.88 -15.00 -4.94
N PHE A 43 3.66 -14.92 -6.02
CA PHE A 43 3.12 -14.87 -7.38
C PHE A 43 2.31 -16.13 -7.72
N SER A 44 2.80 -17.31 -7.34
CA SER A 44 2.08 -18.58 -7.57
C SER A 44 0.77 -18.65 -6.78
N MET A 45 0.77 -18.18 -5.53
CA MET A 45 -0.44 -18.13 -4.69
C MET A 45 -1.48 -17.19 -5.30
N GLN A 46 -1.07 -16.01 -5.77
CA GLN A 46 -1.98 -15.04 -6.39
C GLN A 46 -2.59 -15.58 -7.69
N LEU A 47 -1.81 -16.27 -8.53
CA LEU A 47 -2.32 -16.90 -9.74
C LEU A 47 -3.28 -18.06 -9.43
N PHE A 48 -3.01 -18.82 -8.36
CA PHE A 48 -3.92 -19.84 -7.87
C PHE A 48 -5.24 -19.22 -7.41
N GLU A 49 -5.18 -18.16 -6.61
CA GLU A 49 -6.35 -17.45 -6.11
C GLU A 49 -7.20 -16.89 -7.26
N GLU A 50 -6.59 -16.23 -8.26
CA GLU A 50 -7.26 -15.77 -9.47
C GLU A 50 -7.94 -16.91 -10.25
N ARG A 51 -7.27 -18.06 -10.38
CA ARG A 51 -7.83 -19.23 -11.07
C ARG A 51 -8.98 -19.86 -10.28
N VAL A 52 -8.89 -19.90 -8.95
CA VAL A 52 -9.96 -20.36 -8.06
C VAL A 52 -11.16 -19.41 -8.14
N LEU A 53 -10.94 -18.10 -8.06
CA LEU A 53 -11.98 -17.10 -8.21
C LEU A 53 -12.70 -17.23 -9.55
N ARG A 54 -11.94 -17.39 -10.65
CA ARG A 54 -12.52 -17.61 -11.99
C ARG A 54 -13.31 -18.91 -12.08
N ALA A 55 -12.83 -20.00 -11.45
CA ALA A 55 -13.57 -21.27 -11.40
C ALA A 55 -14.86 -21.14 -10.58
N LEU A 56 -14.82 -20.44 -9.44
CA LEU A 56 -16.00 -20.17 -8.62
C LEU A 56 -17.03 -19.30 -9.35
N SER A 57 -16.60 -18.24 -10.03
CA SER A 57 -17.47 -17.46 -10.93
C SER A 57 -18.08 -18.33 -12.04
N SER A 58 -17.30 -19.27 -12.60
CA SER A 58 -17.78 -20.19 -13.64
C SER A 58 -18.77 -21.25 -13.13
N ILE A 59 -18.73 -21.59 -11.84
CA ILE A 59 -19.67 -22.52 -11.18
C ILE A 59 -20.93 -21.77 -10.68
N GLY A 60 -20.98 -20.45 -10.88
CA GLY A 60 -22.16 -19.64 -10.60
C GLY A 60 -22.20 -19.03 -9.20
N VAL A 61 -21.05 -18.93 -8.52
CA VAL A 61 -20.92 -18.15 -7.27
C VAL A 61 -20.50 -16.73 -7.65
N PRO A 62 -21.40 -15.74 -7.65
CA PRO A 62 -21.05 -14.35 -8.00
C PRO A 62 -20.13 -13.75 -6.94
N THR A 63 -19.11 -13.02 -7.37
CA THR A 63 -18.19 -12.34 -6.46
C THR A 63 -18.81 -11.08 -5.85
N SER A 64 -18.32 -10.63 -4.69
CA SER A 64 -18.79 -9.39 -4.06
C SER A 64 -18.64 -8.15 -4.94
N GLN A 65 -17.62 -8.13 -5.82
CA GLN A 65 -17.39 -7.05 -6.78
C GLN A 65 -18.46 -7.04 -7.87
N GLU A 66 -18.84 -8.21 -8.40
CA GLU A 66 -19.92 -8.34 -9.38
C GLU A 66 -21.27 -7.91 -8.81
N VAL A 67 -21.57 -8.30 -7.56
CA VAL A 67 -22.80 -7.88 -6.87
C VAL A 67 -22.82 -6.36 -6.66
N ALA A 68 -21.69 -5.75 -6.27
CA ALA A 68 -21.60 -4.30 -6.09
C ALA A 68 -21.75 -3.54 -7.42
N ALA A 69 -21.11 -4.03 -8.50
CA ALA A 69 -21.25 -3.46 -9.83
C ALA A 69 -22.68 -3.57 -10.36
N LEU A 70 -23.34 -4.71 -10.12
CA LEU A 70 -24.74 -4.91 -10.49
C LEU A 70 -25.68 -3.95 -9.75
N ASN A 71 -25.51 -3.79 -8.43
CA ASN A 71 -26.31 -2.84 -7.65
C ASN A 71 -26.19 -1.41 -8.19
N ARG A 72 -24.97 -0.94 -8.49
CA ARG A 72 -24.78 0.38 -9.11
C ARG A 72 -25.51 0.51 -10.45
N ARG A 73 -25.49 -0.53 -11.27
CA ARG A 73 -26.19 -0.55 -12.55
C ARG A 73 -27.70 -0.51 -12.35
N ILE A 74 -28.22 -1.19 -11.34
CA ILE A 74 -29.64 -1.15 -10.94
C ILE A 74 -30.03 0.25 -10.48
N ASP A 75 -29.22 0.91 -9.64
CA ASP A 75 -29.49 2.29 -9.18
C ASP A 75 -29.57 3.27 -10.36
N GLU A 76 -28.63 3.16 -11.30
CA GLU A 76 -28.59 3.99 -12.50
C GLU A 76 -29.80 3.73 -13.40
N LEU A 77 -30.14 2.46 -13.63
CA LEU A 77 -31.32 2.10 -14.42
C LEU A 77 -32.62 2.58 -13.73
N THR A 78 -32.68 2.49 -12.40
CA THR A 78 -33.81 2.98 -11.60
C THR A 78 -33.97 4.49 -11.76
N ARG A 79 -32.87 5.25 -11.78
CA ARG A 79 -32.89 6.69 -12.08
C ARG A 79 -33.39 6.99 -13.48
N GLN A 80 -32.89 6.27 -14.49
CA GLN A 80 -33.31 6.47 -15.87
C GLN A 80 -34.81 6.16 -16.06
N VAL A 81 -35.30 5.08 -15.45
CA VAL A 81 -36.73 4.72 -15.48
C VAL A 81 -37.58 5.74 -14.73
N ALA A 82 -37.13 6.27 -13.60
CA ALA A 82 -37.84 7.32 -12.87
C ALA A 82 -37.92 8.63 -13.68
N ALA A 83 -36.83 9.00 -14.37
CA ALA A 83 -36.77 10.16 -15.26
C ALA A 83 -37.70 9.98 -16.47
N LEU A 84 -37.73 8.80 -17.08
CA LEU A 84 -38.61 8.47 -18.21
C LEU A 84 -40.08 8.29 -17.79
N SER A 85 -40.34 7.81 -16.58
CA SER A 85 -41.71 7.66 -16.03
C SER A 85 -42.31 8.99 -15.52
N GLY A 86 -41.61 10.12 -15.67
CA GLY A 86 -42.14 11.44 -15.33
C GLY A 86 -42.44 11.66 -13.84
N LYS A 87 -41.85 10.86 -12.94
CA LYS A 87 -42.05 10.99 -11.49
C LYS A 87 -40.85 11.72 -10.88
N PRO A 88 -40.92 13.04 -10.64
CA PRO A 88 -39.81 13.76 -10.05
C PRO A 88 -39.60 13.29 -8.61
N ALA A 89 -38.47 12.63 -8.37
CA ALA A 89 -37.97 12.39 -7.02
C ALA A 89 -37.62 13.73 -6.40
N ALA A 90 -38.37 14.12 -5.38
CA ALA A 90 -38.18 15.35 -4.62
C ALA A 90 -36.74 15.45 -4.11
N VAL A 91 -36.00 16.41 -4.67
CA VAL A 91 -34.68 16.81 -4.20
C VAL A 91 -34.84 17.33 -2.78
N LYS A 92 -34.37 16.56 -1.79
CA LYS A 92 -34.20 17.06 -0.43
C LYS A 92 -33.12 18.15 -0.47
N LYS A 93 -33.58 19.39 -0.44
CA LYS A 93 -32.79 20.60 -0.19
C LYS A 93 -31.93 20.36 1.05
N PRO A 94 -30.59 20.45 0.98
CA PRO A 94 -29.79 20.50 2.20
C PRO A 94 -30.20 21.77 2.94
N ALA A 95 -30.79 21.57 4.11
CA ALA A 95 -31.07 22.63 5.06
C ALA A 95 -29.75 23.35 5.35
N ALA A 96 -29.82 24.68 5.23
CA ALA A 96 -28.72 25.59 5.43
C ALA A 96 -27.93 25.27 6.71
N VAL A 97 -26.65 24.92 6.55
CA VAL A 97 -25.69 25.00 7.65
C VAL A 97 -25.54 26.47 7.98
N LYS A 98 -26.22 26.89 9.05
CA LYS A 98 -26.04 28.21 9.67
C LYS A 98 -24.56 28.41 9.97
N ALA A 99 -24.05 29.50 9.41
CA ALA A 99 -22.78 30.15 9.67
C ALA A 99 -22.23 29.91 11.09
N GLN A 100 -21.13 29.16 11.17
CA GLN A 100 -20.20 29.26 12.29
C GLN A 100 -19.10 30.26 11.89
N ALA A 101 -19.27 31.51 12.29
CA ALA A 101 -18.22 32.51 12.32
C ALA A 101 -18.22 33.15 13.71
N LYS A 102 -17.47 32.56 14.63
CA LYS A 102 -16.92 33.27 15.79
C LYS A 102 -15.41 33.01 15.81
N PRO A 103 -14.58 33.97 15.36
CA PRO A 103 -13.14 33.86 15.53
C PRO A 103 -12.82 33.96 17.03
N VAL A 104 -12.19 32.90 17.54
CA VAL A 104 -11.61 32.86 18.89
C VAL A 104 -10.56 33.95 18.98
N ALA A 105 -10.84 34.98 19.79
CA ALA A 105 -9.89 36.00 20.14
C ALA A 105 -8.69 35.36 20.86
N ARG A 106 -7.54 35.45 20.20
CA ARG A 106 -6.22 35.05 20.67
C ARG A 106 -5.83 35.93 21.86
N ALA A 107 -6.13 35.49 23.07
CA ALA A 107 -5.63 36.11 24.30
C ALA A 107 -4.13 35.77 24.48
N ARG A 108 -3.26 36.58 23.89
CA ARG A 108 -1.87 36.76 24.34
C ARG A 108 -1.82 37.96 25.30
N ALA A 109 -1.68 37.68 26.58
CA ALA A 109 -1.09 38.51 27.64
C ALA A 109 -1.30 37.69 28.93
N LYS A 110 -0.28 37.17 29.59
CA LYS A 110 0.60 37.92 30.48
C LYS A 110 1.91 37.14 30.70
N THR A 111 3.03 37.73 30.33
CA THR A 111 4.32 37.55 31.01
C THR A 111 4.41 38.62 32.10
N ALA A 112 4.42 38.25 33.38
CA ALA A 112 5.00 39.02 34.48
C ALA A 112 4.80 38.30 35.83
N ALA A 113 5.91 38.06 36.54
CA ALA A 113 6.07 37.90 38.00
C ALA A 113 5.21 36.81 38.69
N LYS A 114 5.80 35.84 39.40
CA LYS A 114 6.69 35.98 40.56
C LYS A 114 7.32 34.63 40.87
#